data_AF-A0A2T7UU40-F1
#
_entry.id   AF-A0A2T7UU40-F1
#
_cell.length_a   1.000
_cell.length_b   1.000
_cell.length_c   1.000
_cell.angle_alpha   90.00
_cell.angle_beta   90.00
_cell.angle_gamma   90.00
#
_symmetry.space_group_name_H-M   'P 1'
#
loop_
_entity.id
_entity.type
_entity.pdbx_description
1 polymer ?
#
loop_
_entity_poly.entity_id
_entity_poly.type
_entity_poly.pdbx_seq_one_letter_code
_entity_poly.pdbx_strand_id
1 'polypeptide(L)'
;MQHFPQPLDRGRAGVPPLGQSPACAALRHRALMLIGPRGPDRMAGPLGTRVLDRLLVPAAQVEGVDLHLADPALAGRARWAVAFALVLPPLGNLSNVFYRVHPRRNDRFLAARAPLKALFPEVDFAAFAFTGHALGSLAAVCPERFTLVRRGLVEAWVPRMRLLVEVLPPRGVLIDLPAPDWLRRPVTAREGLRQIALDPEDRAEGLARLRAALLQGAL
;
A
#
# COMPACT_ATOMS: atom_id res chain seq x y z
N MET A 1 47.96 -52.78 26.83
CA MET A 1 46.87 -52.98 25.85
C MET A 1 45.97 -51.75 25.88
N GLN A 2 46.18 -50.80 24.97
CA GLN A 2 45.31 -49.65 24.79
C GLN A 2 45.04 -49.53 23.30
N HIS A 3 43.78 -49.71 22.92
CA HIS A 3 43.28 -49.68 21.55
C HIS A 3 43.24 -48.25 21.02
N PHE A 4 43.89 -48.02 19.88
CA PHE A 4 43.66 -46.84 19.03
C PHE A 4 42.40 -47.06 18.17
N PRO A 5 41.47 -46.10 18.09
CA PRO A 5 40.40 -46.17 17.10
C PRO A 5 40.85 -45.64 15.73
N GLN A 6 40.35 -46.30 14.69
CA GLN A 6 40.58 -46.02 13.27
C GLN A 6 39.89 -44.74 12.77
N PRO A 7 40.31 -44.18 11.61
CA PRO A 7 39.81 -42.90 11.13
C PRO A 7 38.40 -43.00 10.52
N LEU A 8 37.57 -42.02 10.86
CA LEU A 8 36.21 -41.85 10.35
C LEU A 8 36.23 -41.55 8.84
N ASP A 9 35.39 -42.31 8.15
CA ASP A 9 35.08 -42.27 6.72
C ASP A 9 34.62 -40.88 6.26
N ARG A 10 35.14 -40.44 5.11
CA ARG A 10 34.83 -39.17 4.47
C ARG A 10 33.44 -39.25 3.83
N GLY A 11 32.42 -38.96 4.63
CA GLY A 11 31.07 -38.69 4.13
C GLY A 11 31.07 -37.48 3.21
N ARG A 12 30.79 -37.69 1.92
CA ARG A 12 30.48 -36.67 0.92
C ARG A 12 29.50 -35.65 1.53
N ALA A 13 29.91 -34.38 1.57
CA ALA A 13 29.01 -33.26 1.77
C ALA A 13 27.98 -33.24 0.63
N GLY A 14 26.84 -33.86 0.86
CA GLY A 14 25.66 -33.68 0.02
C GLY A 14 25.28 -32.21 0.08
N VAL A 15 25.44 -31.51 -1.04
CA VAL A 15 24.79 -30.23 -1.26
C VAL A 15 23.29 -30.46 -0.98
N PRO A 16 22.68 -29.76 -0.01
CA PRO A 16 21.25 -29.92 0.21
C PRO A 16 20.54 -29.54 -1.10
N PRO A 17 19.50 -30.29 -1.52
CA PRO A 17 18.73 -29.90 -2.68
C PRO A 17 18.26 -28.47 -2.46
N LEU A 18 18.38 -27.62 -3.48
CA LEU A 18 17.85 -26.25 -3.48
C LEU A 18 16.41 -26.31 -3.00
N GLY A 19 16.25 -26.10 -1.70
CA GLY A 19 14.95 -26.06 -1.04
C GLY A 19 14.20 -24.97 -1.76
N GLN A 20 13.06 -25.35 -2.34
CA GLN A 20 12.09 -24.41 -2.88
C GLN A 20 11.92 -23.33 -1.82
N SER A 21 12.45 -22.14 -2.12
CA SER A 21 12.20 -20.96 -1.30
C SER A 21 10.69 -20.90 -1.11
N PRO A 22 10.16 -20.82 0.12
CA PRO A 22 8.73 -20.93 0.34
C PRO A 22 8.09 -19.91 -0.59
N ALA A 23 7.30 -20.40 -1.55
CA ALA A 23 6.65 -19.57 -2.57
C ALA A 23 5.99 -18.43 -1.80
N CYS A 24 6.59 -17.24 -1.84
CA CYS A 24 6.20 -16.17 -0.94
C CYS A 24 4.77 -15.82 -1.36
N ALA A 25 3.79 -16.23 -0.55
CA ALA A 25 2.41 -16.26 -0.98
C ALA A 25 2.02 -14.87 -1.44
N ALA A 26 1.71 -14.74 -2.74
CA ALA A 26 1.45 -13.45 -3.36
C ALA A 26 0.36 -12.71 -2.56
N LEU A 27 0.64 -11.46 -2.19
CA LEU A 27 -0.33 -10.68 -1.43
C LEU A 27 -1.56 -10.40 -2.30
N ARG A 28 -2.75 -10.53 -1.69
CA ARG A 28 -4.02 -10.20 -2.32
C ARG A 28 -4.34 -8.72 -2.05
N HIS A 29 -3.88 -7.85 -2.93
CA HIS A 29 -4.21 -6.41 -2.88
C HIS A 29 -5.67 -6.17 -3.22
N ARG A 30 -6.40 -5.49 -2.36
CA ARG A 30 -7.78 -5.05 -2.57
C ARG A 30 -7.85 -3.69 -3.26
N ALA A 31 -6.89 -2.81 -2.94
CA ALA A 31 -6.79 -1.44 -3.46
C ALA A 31 -6.16 -1.37 -4.86
N LEU A 32 -5.43 -2.40 -5.27
CA LEU A 32 -4.73 -2.45 -6.55
C LEU A 32 -5.37 -3.48 -7.49
N MET A 33 -5.67 -3.03 -8.71
CA MET A 33 -6.03 -3.88 -9.82
C MET A 33 -5.04 -3.69 -10.98
N LEU A 34 -4.42 -4.79 -11.40
CA LEU A 34 -3.62 -4.86 -12.61
C LEU A 34 -4.52 -5.24 -13.79
N ILE A 35 -4.37 -4.55 -14.91
CA ILE A 35 -5.27 -4.63 -16.06
C ILE A 35 -4.46 -5.14 -17.26
N GLY A 36 -4.84 -6.31 -17.79
CA GLY A 36 -4.23 -6.89 -18.98
C GLY A 36 -4.73 -6.25 -20.29
N PRO A 37 -4.20 -6.66 -21.46
CA PRO A 37 -4.44 -6.00 -22.75
C PRO A 37 -5.92 -5.81 -23.14
N ARG A 38 -6.78 -6.79 -22.83
CA ARG A 38 -8.23 -6.75 -23.12
C ARG A 38 -9.06 -6.16 -21.98
N GLY A 39 -8.42 -5.72 -20.90
CA GLY A 39 -9.05 -5.29 -19.68
C GLY A 39 -9.73 -3.91 -19.76
N PRO A 40 -9.13 -2.88 -20.39
CA PRO A 40 -9.72 -1.54 -20.44
C PRO A 40 -11.09 -1.51 -21.13
N ASP A 41 -11.21 -2.18 -22.28
CA ASP A 41 -12.47 -2.22 -23.05
C ASP A 41 -13.59 -2.99 -22.34
N ARG A 42 -13.20 -3.90 -21.44
CA ARG A 42 -14.13 -4.70 -20.62
C ARG A 42 -14.56 -3.98 -19.34
N MET A 43 -14.03 -2.81 -19.05
CA MET A 43 -14.37 -2.00 -17.87
C MET A 43 -15.71 -1.26 -18.03
N ALA A 44 -16.74 -1.98 -18.48
CA ALA A 44 -18.08 -1.45 -18.70
C ALA A 44 -19.13 -2.40 -18.11
N GLY A 45 -20.34 -1.88 -17.93
CA GLY A 45 -21.49 -2.65 -17.44
C GLY A 45 -21.21 -3.36 -16.10
N PRO A 46 -21.76 -4.57 -15.89
CA PRO A 46 -21.67 -5.27 -14.61
C PRO A 46 -20.25 -5.61 -14.15
N LEU A 47 -19.30 -5.81 -15.07
CA LEU A 47 -17.91 -6.09 -14.71
C LEU A 47 -17.23 -4.85 -14.13
N GLY A 48 -17.44 -3.69 -14.76
CA GLY A 48 -16.93 -2.41 -14.27
C GLY A 48 -17.46 -2.09 -12.87
N THR A 49 -18.76 -2.29 -12.63
CA THR A 49 -19.36 -2.10 -11.30
C THR A 49 -18.70 -3.00 -10.25
N ARG A 50 -18.52 -4.29 -10.52
CA ARG A 50 -17.86 -5.22 -9.57
C ARG A 50 -16.41 -4.84 -9.28
N VAL A 51 -15.70 -4.31 -10.27
CA VAL A 51 -14.34 -3.79 -10.09
C VAL A 51 -14.36 -2.58 -9.17
N LEU A 52 -15.25 -1.62 -9.43
CA LEU A 52 -15.39 -0.43 -8.59
C LEU A 52 -15.77 -0.81 -7.16
N ASP A 53 -16.78 -1.67 -6.97
CA ASP A 53 -17.21 -2.14 -5.65
C ASP A 53 -16.07 -2.79 -4.87
N ARG A 54 -15.25 -3.61 -5.55
CA ARG A 54 -14.04 -4.19 -4.96
C ARG A 54 -13.06 -3.11 -4.50
N LEU A 55 -12.81 -2.09 -5.32
CA LEU A 55 -11.86 -1.02 -5.00
C LEU A 55 -12.39 -0.12 -3.87
N LEU A 56 -13.71 -0.05 -3.69
CA LEU A 56 -14.33 0.76 -2.64
C LEU A 56 -14.58 0.01 -1.32
N VAL A 57 -14.27 -1.30 -1.22
CA VAL A 57 -14.44 -2.01 0.07
C VAL A 57 -13.54 -1.43 1.17
N PRO A 58 -13.96 -1.42 2.44
CA PRO A 58 -13.16 -0.84 3.53
C PRO A 58 -11.73 -1.38 3.61
N ALA A 59 -11.54 -2.67 3.32
CA ALA A 59 -10.22 -3.29 3.31
C ALA A 59 -9.27 -2.69 2.25
N ALA A 60 -9.78 -2.26 1.09
CA ALA A 60 -8.99 -1.57 0.06
C ALA A 60 -8.57 -0.18 0.53
N GLN A 61 -9.50 0.56 1.15
CA GLN A 61 -9.26 1.94 1.58
C GLN A 61 -8.23 2.08 2.69
N VAL A 62 -7.83 0.97 3.33
CA VAL A 62 -6.83 0.96 4.41
C VAL A 62 -5.48 0.34 4.01
N GLU A 63 -5.31 -0.09 2.76
CA GLU A 63 -4.04 -0.66 2.29
C GLU A 63 -2.96 0.43 2.21
N GLY A 64 -1.92 0.27 3.01
CA GLY A 64 -0.77 1.18 3.04
C GLY A 64 0.18 0.93 1.87
N VAL A 65 0.99 1.95 1.54
CA VAL A 65 2.01 1.83 0.48
C VAL A 65 3.04 0.75 0.79
N ASP A 66 3.38 0.58 2.08
CA ASP A 66 4.31 -0.45 2.55
C ASP A 66 3.78 -1.88 2.27
N LEU A 67 2.46 -2.11 2.37
CA LEU A 67 1.85 -3.41 2.05
C LEU A 67 2.07 -3.80 0.59
N HIS A 68 1.93 -2.84 -0.32
CA HIS A 68 2.13 -3.08 -1.75
C HIS A 68 3.60 -3.34 -2.06
N LEU A 69 4.50 -2.53 -1.51
CA LEU A 69 5.95 -2.67 -1.69
C LEU A 69 6.50 -3.97 -1.07
N ALA A 70 5.84 -4.51 -0.05
CA ALA A 70 6.22 -5.76 0.58
C ALA A 70 5.80 -7.02 -0.20
N ASP A 71 5.08 -6.90 -1.32
CA ASP A 71 4.68 -8.03 -2.15
C ASP A 71 5.75 -8.41 -3.19
N PRO A 72 6.52 -9.49 -3.00
CA PRO A 72 7.58 -9.87 -3.93
C PRO A 72 7.04 -10.30 -5.31
N ALA A 73 5.76 -10.69 -5.39
CA ALA A 73 5.12 -11.08 -6.63
C ALA A 73 4.60 -9.88 -7.45
N LEU A 74 4.57 -8.67 -6.88
CA LEU A 74 3.94 -7.52 -7.52
C LEU A 74 4.62 -7.15 -8.83
N ALA A 75 5.95 -7.02 -8.83
CA ALA A 75 6.71 -6.67 -10.03
C ALA A 75 6.52 -7.70 -11.15
N GLY A 76 6.52 -8.99 -10.82
CA GLY A 76 6.28 -10.07 -11.78
C GLY A 76 4.88 -10.01 -12.39
N ARG A 77 3.85 -9.71 -11.59
CA ARG A 77 2.47 -9.53 -12.08
C ARG A 77 2.31 -8.26 -12.91
N ALA A 78 2.94 -7.16 -12.50
CA ALA A 78 2.86 -5.86 -13.17
C ALA A 78 3.41 -5.92 -14.60
N ARG A 79 4.45 -6.74 -14.86
CA ARG A 79 5.02 -6.95 -16.20
C ARG A 79 4.02 -7.47 -17.25
N TRP A 80 2.98 -8.17 -16.83
CA TRP A 80 1.95 -8.72 -17.73
C TRP A 80 0.73 -7.80 -17.87
N ALA A 81 0.72 -6.68 -17.14
CA ALA A 81 -0.35 -5.71 -17.19
C ALA A 81 0.03 -4.55 -18.12
N VAL A 82 -0.97 -4.02 -18.83
CA VAL A 82 -0.81 -2.84 -19.69
C VAL A 82 -1.22 -1.56 -18.97
N ALA A 83 -2.05 -1.69 -17.92
CA ALA A 83 -2.51 -0.58 -17.10
C ALA A 83 -2.79 -1.04 -15.66
N PHE A 84 -3.07 -0.09 -14.76
CA PHE A 84 -3.54 -0.38 -13.41
C PHE A 84 -4.58 0.62 -12.92
N ALA A 85 -5.35 0.21 -11.91
CA ALA A 85 -6.14 1.10 -11.07
C ALA A 85 -5.72 0.89 -9.61
N LEU A 86 -5.34 1.97 -8.92
CA LEU A 86 -4.90 1.94 -7.53
C LEU A 86 -5.70 2.96 -6.72
N VAL A 87 -6.42 2.50 -5.71
CA VAL A 87 -6.90 3.39 -4.65
C VAL A 87 -5.70 3.90 -3.89
N LEU A 88 -5.54 5.22 -3.83
CA LEU A 88 -4.39 5.85 -3.25
C LEU A 88 -4.19 5.40 -1.81
N PRO A 89 -3.01 4.82 -1.47
CA PRO A 89 -2.75 4.38 -0.11
C PRO A 89 -2.90 5.51 0.91
N PRO A 90 -3.52 5.27 2.08
CA PRO A 90 -3.69 6.32 3.08
C PRO A 90 -2.35 6.89 3.55
N LEU A 91 -2.32 8.21 3.72
CA LEU A 91 -1.14 8.93 4.18
C LEU A 91 -0.69 8.49 5.59
N GLY A 92 -1.60 7.96 6.41
CA GLY A 92 -1.31 7.52 7.77
C GLY A 92 -0.95 6.04 7.92
N ASN A 93 -1.20 5.20 6.90
CA ASN A 93 -1.06 3.76 7.02
C ASN A 93 0.32 3.30 6.55
N LEU A 94 1.36 3.81 7.23
CA LEU A 94 2.76 3.44 7.00
C LEU A 94 3.58 3.71 8.26
N SER A 95 4.67 2.96 8.42
CA SER A 95 5.62 3.26 9.49
C SER A 95 6.46 4.47 9.13
N ASN A 96 6.70 5.35 10.10
CA ASN A 96 7.37 6.64 9.88
C ASN A 96 8.17 7.04 11.14
N VAL A 97 8.70 8.27 11.17
CA VAL A 97 9.52 8.78 12.28
C VAL A 97 8.76 8.85 13.61
N PHE A 98 7.42 9.00 13.57
CA PHE A 98 6.56 9.19 14.73
C PHE A 98 5.97 7.90 15.28
N TYR A 99 5.67 6.91 14.44
CA TYR A 99 5.07 5.65 14.91
C TYR A 99 5.38 4.46 13.98
N ARG A 100 5.11 3.26 14.50
CA ARG A 100 5.17 2.00 13.76
C ARG A 100 3.77 1.42 13.58
N VAL A 101 3.51 0.86 12.40
CA VAL A 101 2.29 0.11 12.08
C VAL A 101 2.58 -1.36 11.83
N HIS A 102 1.55 -2.20 11.80
CA HIS A 102 1.72 -3.62 11.49
C HIS A 102 2.05 -3.83 10.00
N PRO A 103 3.06 -4.63 9.62
CA PRO A 103 3.58 -4.72 8.25
C PRO A 103 2.57 -5.22 7.21
N ARG A 104 1.60 -6.08 7.60
CA ARG A 104 0.53 -6.58 6.71
C ARG A 104 -0.84 -5.91 6.90
N ARG A 105 -0.96 -5.10 7.94
CA ARG A 105 -2.21 -4.51 8.43
C ARG A 105 -1.87 -3.07 8.78
N ASN A 106 -1.50 -2.29 7.76
CA ASN A 106 -0.88 -0.98 8.00
C ASN A 106 -1.83 0.03 8.66
N ASP A 107 -3.11 -0.31 8.79
CA ASP A 107 -4.11 0.36 9.61
C ASP A 107 -3.86 0.21 11.12
N ARG A 108 -3.16 -0.85 11.55
CA ARG A 108 -2.93 -1.13 12.96
C ARG A 108 -1.75 -0.34 13.50
N PHE A 109 -2.04 0.53 14.45
CA PHE A 109 -1.06 1.27 15.22
C PHE A 109 -0.40 0.32 16.22
N LEU A 110 0.93 0.20 16.19
CA LEU A 110 1.66 -0.69 17.10
C LEU A 110 2.35 0.05 18.24
N ALA A 111 2.96 1.19 17.94
CA ALA A 111 3.69 1.96 18.94
C ALA A 111 3.99 3.39 18.48
N ALA A 112 3.80 4.34 19.38
CA ALA A 112 4.37 5.68 19.27
C ALA A 112 5.88 5.64 19.56
N ARG A 113 6.65 6.36 18.75
CA ARG A 113 8.09 6.57 18.93
C ARG A 113 8.34 7.82 19.79
N ALA A 114 9.56 7.96 20.30
CA ALA A 114 9.94 9.08 21.16
C ALA A 114 9.59 10.47 20.58
N PRO A 115 9.78 10.76 19.28
CA PRO A 115 9.42 12.07 18.71
C PRO A 115 7.93 12.39 18.84
N LEU A 116 7.05 11.39 18.67
CA LEU A 116 5.61 11.62 18.78
C LEU A 116 5.17 11.85 20.22
N LYS A 117 5.75 11.10 21.16
CA LYS A 117 5.51 11.26 22.60
C LYS A 117 6.00 12.61 23.12
N ALA A 118 7.14 13.07 22.64
CA ALA A 118 7.67 14.40 22.98
C ALA A 118 6.79 15.51 22.41
N LEU A 119 6.23 15.31 21.22
CA LEU A 119 5.35 16.28 20.59
C LEU A 119 3.97 16.33 21.27
N PHE A 120 3.45 15.21 21.74
CA PHE A 120 2.15 15.09 22.42
C PHE A 120 2.28 14.37 23.77
N PRO A 121 2.91 15.00 24.78
CA PRO A 121 3.14 14.38 26.08
C PRO A 121 1.85 14.09 26.87
N GLU A 122 0.75 14.77 26.55
CA GLU A 122 -0.54 14.59 27.19
C GLU A 122 -1.35 13.39 26.64
N VAL A 123 -0.89 12.77 25.55
CA VAL A 123 -1.64 11.71 24.86
C VAL A 123 -1.17 10.34 25.31
N ASP A 124 -2.10 9.53 25.83
CA ASP A 124 -1.87 8.11 26.07
C ASP A 124 -1.97 7.30 24.76
N PHE A 125 -0.81 6.97 24.19
CA PHE A 125 -0.72 6.21 22.96
C PHE A 125 -1.06 4.72 23.10
N ALA A 126 -1.15 4.18 24.32
CA ALA A 126 -1.52 2.77 24.53
C ALA A 126 -3.00 2.51 24.19
N ALA A 127 -3.83 3.56 24.21
CA ALA A 127 -5.25 3.49 23.88
C ALA A 127 -5.52 3.29 22.37
N PHE A 128 -4.53 3.47 21.50
CA PHE A 128 -4.73 3.42 20.05
C PHE A 128 -4.40 2.05 19.44
N ALA A 129 -5.42 1.41 18.87
CA ALA A 129 -5.26 0.22 18.04
C ALA A 129 -5.14 0.53 16.54
N PHE A 130 -5.66 1.68 16.08
CA PHE A 130 -5.76 2.05 14.67
C PHE A 130 -5.18 3.43 14.39
N THR A 131 -4.52 3.57 13.23
CA THR A 131 -3.90 4.83 12.78
C THR A 131 -4.93 5.93 12.57
N GLY A 132 -6.11 5.61 12.02
CA GLY A 132 -7.16 6.60 11.78
C GLY A 132 -7.62 7.29 13.07
N HIS A 133 -7.89 6.52 14.12
CA HIS A 133 -8.26 7.06 15.42
C HIS A 133 -7.11 7.87 16.04
N ALA A 134 -5.89 7.31 16.04
CA ALA A 134 -4.71 8.01 16.56
C ALA A 134 -4.49 9.37 15.89
N LEU A 135 -4.48 9.43 14.55
CA LEU A 135 -4.25 10.66 13.80
C LEU A 135 -5.40 11.67 13.97
N GLY A 136 -6.65 11.20 14.00
CA GLY A 136 -7.80 12.05 14.28
C GLY A 136 -7.72 12.69 15.67
N SER A 137 -7.33 11.91 16.69
CA SER A 137 -7.13 12.43 18.05
C SER A 137 -5.99 13.45 18.12
N LEU A 138 -4.85 13.19 17.47
CA LEU A 138 -3.73 14.13 17.46
C LEU A 138 -4.07 15.45 16.74
N ALA A 139 -4.79 15.38 15.63
CA ALA A 139 -5.27 16.56 14.91
C ALA A 139 -6.25 17.39 15.76
N ALA A 140 -7.08 16.73 16.57
CA ALA A 140 -8.02 17.41 17.47
C ALA A 140 -7.33 18.01 18.72
N VAL A 141 -6.30 17.35 19.26
CA VAL A 141 -5.56 17.83 20.44
C VAL A 141 -4.81 19.13 20.14
N CYS A 142 -4.10 19.18 19.01
CA CYS A 142 -3.41 20.40 18.58
C CYS A 142 -3.11 20.36 17.07
N PRO A 143 -3.92 21.06 16.25
CA PRO A 143 -3.73 21.13 14.80
C PRO A 143 -2.34 21.64 14.41
N GLU A 144 -1.78 22.60 15.14
CA GLU A 144 -0.48 23.23 14.86
C GLU A 144 0.65 22.21 15.01
N ARG A 145 0.68 21.47 16.14
CA ARG A 145 1.63 20.37 16.33
C ARG A 145 1.41 19.25 15.33
N PHE A 146 0.16 18.95 14.99
CA PHE A 146 -0.15 17.93 14.00
C PHE A 146 0.42 18.24 12.62
N THR A 147 0.65 19.51 12.27
CA THR A 147 1.34 19.86 11.00
C THR A 147 2.73 19.22 10.89
N LEU A 148 3.46 19.08 12.00
CA LEU A 148 4.76 18.40 12.05
C LEU A 148 4.62 16.89 11.81
N VAL A 149 3.58 16.28 12.40
CA VAL A 149 3.24 14.87 12.16
C VAL A 149 2.96 14.66 10.68
N ARG A 150 2.08 15.49 10.10
CA ARG A 150 1.71 15.43 8.68
C ARG A 150 2.93 15.56 7.77
N ARG A 151 3.88 16.46 8.06
CA ARG A 151 5.13 16.59 7.29
C ARG A 151 5.90 15.27 7.27
N GLY A 152 6.12 14.64 8.43
CA GLY A 152 6.81 13.34 8.48
C GLY A 152 6.04 12.20 7.81
N LEU A 153 4.70 12.24 7.78
CA LEU A 153 3.90 11.30 6.98
C LEU A 153 4.16 11.49 5.49
N VAL A 154 4.15 12.72 5.00
CA VAL A 154 4.42 13.05 3.59
C VAL A 154 5.84 12.66 3.17
N GLU A 155 6.84 12.96 4.01
CA GLU A 155 8.25 12.59 3.81
C GLU A 155 8.45 11.08 3.72
N ALA A 156 7.67 10.30 4.48
CA ALA A 156 7.69 8.85 4.39
C ALA A 156 6.90 8.32 3.17
N TRP A 157 5.75 8.92 2.86
CA TRP A 157 4.81 8.40 1.87
C TRP A 157 5.25 8.68 0.44
N VAL A 158 5.72 9.89 0.13
CA VAL A 158 6.06 10.31 -1.25
C VAL A 158 7.14 9.43 -1.89
N PRO A 159 8.30 9.17 -1.24
CA PRO A 159 9.33 8.31 -1.83
C PRO A 159 8.83 6.88 -2.07
N ARG A 160 8.00 6.35 -1.17
CA ARG A 160 7.43 5.00 -1.29
C ARG A 160 6.41 4.92 -2.41
N MET A 161 5.59 5.94 -2.58
CA MET A 161 4.66 6.02 -3.70
C MET A 161 5.39 6.11 -5.03
N ARG A 162 6.50 6.88 -5.10
CA ARG A 162 7.37 6.90 -6.28
C ARG A 162 7.89 5.50 -6.60
N LEU A 163 8.42 4.77 -5.61
CA LEU A 163 8.85 3.38 -5.81
C LEU A 163 7.70 2.47 -6.27
N LEU A 164 6.52 2.60 -5.68
CA LEU A 164 5.37 1.78 -6.04
C LEU A 164 4.95 2.03 -7.48
N VAL A 165 4.82 3.29 -7.91
CA VAL A 165 4.41 3.59 -9.30
C VAL A 165 5.46 3.17 -10.31
N GLU A 166 6.75 3.17 -9.97
CA GLU A 166 7.80 2.65 -10.85
C GLU A 166 7.72 1.13 -11.06
N VAL A 167 7.21 0.38 -10.08
CA VAL A 167 6.96 -1.07 -10.21
C VAL A 167 5.72 -1.36 -11.07
N LEU A 168 4.77 -0.43 -11.11
CA LEU A 168 3.50 -0.58 -11.84
C LEU A 168 3.65 -0.21 -13.33
N PRO A 169 2.74 -0.67 -14.20
CA PRO A 169 2.73 -0.29 -15.60
C PRO A 169 2.77 1.24 -15.80
N PRO A 170 3.35 1.76 -16.89
CA PRO A 170 3.47 3.20 -17.13
C PRO A 170 2.12 3.90 -17.23
N ARG A 171 1.09 3.19 -17.70
CA ARG A 171 -0.29 3.68 -17.78
C ARG A 171 -1.06 3.27 -16.54
N GLY A 172 -1.83 4.18 -15.96
CA GLY A 172 -2.71 3.82 -14.85
C GLY A 172 -3.53 4.98 -14.29
N VAL A 173 -4.41 4.61 -13.36
CA VAL A 173 -5.29 5.53 -12.66
C VAL A 173 -5.07 5.40 -11.15
N LEU A 174 -4.72 6.53 -10.53
CA LEU A 174 -4.76 6.71 -9.09
C LEU A 174 -6.15 7.23 -8.71
N ILE A 175 -6.83 6.51 -7.83
CA ILE A 175 -8.16 6.84 -7.33
C ILE A 175 -7.98 7.50 -5.97
N ASP A 176 -8.30 8.78 -5.89
CA ASP A 176 -8.32 9.55 -4.66
C ASP A 176 -9.73 9.53 -4.08
N LEU A 177 -9.88 9.00 -2.88
CA LEU A 177 -11.15 9.00 -2.14
C LEU A 177 -11.18 10.21 -1.19
N PRO A 178 -12.35 10.64 -0.69
CA PRO A 178 -12.42 11.72 0.28
C PRO A 178 -11.55 11.41 1.51
N ALA A 179 -10.82 12.42 1.98
CA ALA A 179 -10.07 12.38 3.22
C ALA A 179 -10.22 13.71 3.94
N PRO A 180 -10.15 13.73 5.28
CA PRO A 180 -10.14 14.98 6.02
C PRO A 180 -9.01 15.89 5.55
N ASP A 181 -9.23 17.20 5.61
CA ASP A 181 -8.29 18.22 5.11
C ASP A 181 -6.88 18.08 5.69
N TRP A 182 -6.80 17.71 6.98
CA TRP A 182 -5.57 17.48 7.71
C TRP A 182 -4.82 16.20 7.28
N LEU A 183 -5.45 15.30 6.51
CA LEU A 183 -4.85 14.05 6.01
C LEU A 183 -4.89 13.92 4.48
N ARG A 184 -5.11 15.02 3.74
CA ARG A 184 -5.05 15.02 2.28
C ARG A 184 -3.71 14.47 1.79
N ARG A 185 -3.80 13.51 0.87
CA ARG A 185 -2.65 12.88 0.21
C ARG A 185 -1.99 13.87 -0.76
N PRO A 186 -0.65 13.86 -0.87
CA PRO A 186 0.06 14.63 -1.88
C PRO A 186 -0.32 14.19 -3.30
N VAL A 187 -0.28 15.14 -4.24
CA VAL A 187 -0.40 14.83 -5.67
C VAL A 187 0.78 13.98 -6.09
N THR A 188 0.50 12.88 -6.78
CA THR A 188 1.55 12.00 -7.33
C THR A 188 1.61 12.20 -8.84
N ALA A 189 2.60 12.95 -9.31
CA ALA A 189 2.81 13.21 -10.73
C ALA A 189 3.76 12.18 -11.35
N ARG A 190 3.33 11.56 -12.45
CA ARG A 190 4.13 10.77 -13.38
C ARG A 190 3.50 10.90 -14.76
N GLU A 191 4.30 10.97 -15.81
CA GLU A 191 3.78 10.98 -17.17
C GLU A 191 2.93 9.72 -17.43
N GLY A 192 1.76 9.87 -18.06
CA GLY A 192 0.82 8.77 -18.30
C GLY A 192 0.00 8.32 -17.09
N LEU A 193 0.24 8.88 -15.90
CA LEU A 193 -0.51 8.58 -14.68
C LEU A 193 -1.61 9.63 -14.44
N ARG A 194 -2.86 9.18 -14.33
CA ARG A 194 -4.01 10.05 -14.03
C ARG A 194 -4.39 9.90 -12.57
N GLN A 195 -4.62 11.01 -11.86
CA GLN A 195 -5.28 10.99 -10.56
C GLN A 195 -6.72 11.48 -10.71
N ILE A 196 -7.69 10.67 -10.30
CA ILE A 196 -9.12 11.01 -10.31
C ILE A 196 -9.65 11.00 -8.88
N ALA A 197 -10.48 11.98 -8.53
CA ALA A 197 -11.24 11.93 -7.29
C ALA A 197 -12.52 11.12 -7.52
N LEU A 198 -12.88 10.20 -6.62
CA LEU A 198 -14.15 9.48 -6.67
C LEU A 198 -14.93 9.71 -5.37
N ASP A 199 -16.25 9.89 -5.49
CA ASP A 199 -17.16 9.82 -4.34
C ASP A 199 -17.49 8.34 -4.07
N PRO A 200 -17.18 7.79 -2.88
CA PRO A 200 -17.55 6.45 -2.48
C PRO A 200 -19.04 6.23 -2.29
N GLU A 201 -19.92 7.20 -2.56
CA GLU A 201 -21.38 7.00 -2.57
C GLU A 201 -21.95 7.00 -4.00
N ASP A 202 -21.31 7.70 -4.96
CA ASP A 202 -21.76 7.73 -6.36
C ASP A 202 -21.06 6.67 -7.23
N ARG A 203 -21.65 5.46 -7.26
CA ARG A 203 -21.13 4.34 -8.06
C ARG A 203 -21.18 4.59 -9.56
N ALA A 204 -22.22 5.28 -10.05
CA ALA A 204 -22.44 5.45 -11.48
C ALA A 204 -21.40 6.41 -12.07
N GLU A 205 -21.25 7.58 -11.43
CA GLU A 205 -20.23 8.55 -11.80
C GLU A 205 -18.81 8.00 -11.57
N GLY A 206 -18.60 7.30 -10.44
CA GLY A 206 -17.33 6.67 -10.13
C GLY A 206 -16.86 5.69 -11.23
N LEU A 207 -17.78 4.88 -11.76
CA LEU A 207 -17.47 3.95 -12.85
C LEU A 207 -17.19 4.69 -14.15
N ALA A 208 -17.99 5.71 -14.48
CA ALA A 208 -17.81 6.52 -15.69
C ALA A 208 -16.42 7.18 -15.71
N ARG A 209 -16.02 7.79 -14.58
CA ARG A 209 -14.71 8.45 -14.44
C ARG A 209 -13.55 7.47 -14.49
N LEU A 210 -13.64 6.32 -13.80
CA LEU A 210 -12.61 5.29 -13.85
C LEU A 210 -12.42 4.77 -15.29
N ARG A 211 -13.51 4.47 -15.99
CA ARG A 211 -13.46 3.99 -17.37
C ARG A 211 -12.87 5.05 -18.31
N ALA A 212 -13.32 6.31 -18.21
CA ALA A 212 -12.79 7.40 -19.02
C ALA A 212 -11.27 7.57 -18.82
N ALA A 213 -10.80 7.53 -17.57
CA ALA A 213 -9.39 7.66 -17.24
C ALA A 213 -8.53 6.50 -17.78
N LEU A 214 -9.07 5.28 -17.82
CA LEU A 214 -8.40 4.11 -18.39
C LEU A 214 -8.35 4.14 -19.93
N LEU A 215 -9.41 4.62 -20.59
CA LEU A 215 -9.50 4.65 -22.06
C LEU A 215 -8.75 5.82 -22.70
N GLN A 216 -8.64 6.97 -22.03
CA GLN A 216 -7.93 8.16 -22.54
C GLN A 216 -6.40 7.97 -22.62
N GLY A 217 -5.88 6.83 -22.15
CA GLY A 217 -4.49 6.42 -22.35
C GLY A 217 -4.31 5.37 -23.45
N ALA A 218 -5.33 5.04 -24.26
CA ALA A 218 -5.31 3.91 -25.21
C ALA A 218 -4.84 4.25 -26.63
N LEU A 219 -4.34 5.48 -26.89
CA LEU A 219 -3.77 5.88 -28.18
C LEU A 219 -2.24 5.83 -28.16
#